data_AF-A0A1G1Z4Z8-F1
#
_entry.id   AF-A0A1G1Z4Z8-F1
#
_cell.length_a   1.000
_cell.length_b   1.000
_cell.length_c   1.000
_cell.angle_alpha   90.00
_cell.angle_beta   90.00
_cell.angle_gamma   90.00
#
_symmetry.space_group_name_H-M   'P 1'
#
loop_
_entity.id
_entity.type
_entity.pdbx_description
1 polymer ?
#
loop_
_entity_poly.entity_id
_entity_poly.type
_entity_poly.pdbx_seq_one_letter_code
_entity_poly.pdbx_strand_id
1 'polypeptide(L)'
;MGFNSSQLEVTEETRLLSITIEDEFLNTTRLPSVVLNLNRIARLMAKKMGIEPVVVDVNNYRRERERLIIELAKAAARRAIATKESVNLPAMNAYERRLIHAELSMRPDVATESVGEGKDRFVVVKAI
;
A
#
# COMPACT_ATOMS: atom_id res chain seq x y z
N MET A 1 7.88 15.37 24.64
CA MET A 1 8.10 14.23 23.71
C MET A 1 6.73 13.65 23.40
N GLY A 2 6.20 13.95 22.23
CA GLY A 2 4.85 13.56 21.82
C GLY A 2 4.54 14.14 20.45
N PHE A 3 3.56 13.57 19.76
CA PHE A 3 3.05 14.12 18.51
C PHE A 3 2.29 15.42 18.78
N ASN A 4 2.35 16.39 17.87
CA ASN A 4 1.72 17.70 18.06
C ASN A 4 0.19 17.60 18.19
N SER A 5 -0.44 16.69 17.47
CA SER A 5 -1.83 16.26 17.69
C SER A 5 -1.99 14.79 17.28
N SER A 6 -2.81 14.04 18.02
CA SER A 6 -3.25 12.72 17.59
C SER A 6 -4.69 12.46 17.97
N GLN A 7 -5.50 11.99 17.02
CA GLN A 7 -6.89 11.57 17.24
C GLN A 7 -7.00 10.08 16.99
N LEU A 8 -7.81 9.41 17.80
CA LEU A 8 -8.01 7.97 17.74
C LEU A 8 -9.50 7.68 17.61
N GLU A 9 -9.87 7.07 16.49
CA GLU A 9 -11.23 6.62 16.24
C GLU A 9 -11.23 5.10 16.14
N VAL A 10 -12.10 4.46 16.92
CA VAL A 10 -12.32 3.02 16.89
C VAL A 10 -13.68 2.76 16.28
N THR A 11 -13.71 2.04 15.16
CA THR A 11 -14.96 1.53 14.59
C THR A 11 -15.17 0.10 15.08
N GLU A 12 -16.12 -0.10 16.00
CA GLU A 12 -16.45 -1.39 16.62
C GLU A 12 -16.82 -2.47 15.58
N GLU A 13 -17.55 -2.08 14.52
CA GLU A 13 -18.04 -3.00 13.48
C GLU A 13 -16.92 -3.60 12.61
N THR A 14 -15.89 -2.81 12.30
CA THR A 14 -14.79 -3.22 11.41
C THR A 14 -13.49 -3.49 12.15
N ARG A 15 -13.46 -3.30 13.48
CA ARG A 15 -12.25 -3.36 14.32
C ARG A 15 -11.09 -2.54 13.74
N LEU A 16 -11.44 -1.42 13.12
CA LEU A 16 -10.49 -0.49 12.52
C LEU A 16 -10.10 0.54 13.58
N LEU A 17 -8.80 0.61 13.85
CA LEU A 17 -8.18 1.65 14.64
C LEU A 17 -7.62 2.69 13.70
N SER A 18 -8.32 3.81 13.55
CA SER A 18 -7.87 4.95 12.75
C SER A 18 -7.10 5.90 13.67
N ILE A 19 -5.85 6.14 13.34
CA ILE A 19 -4.98 7.09 14.05
C ILE A 19 -4.68 8.24 13.11
N THR A 20 -5.18 9.42 13.43
CA THR A 20 -4.77 10.65 12.74
C THR A 20 -3.66 11.28 13.56
N ILE A 21 -2.52 11.55 12.94
CA ILE A 21 -1.35 12.17 13.56
C ILE A 21 -0.91 13.33 12.69
N GLU A 22 -0.96 14.56 13.23
CA GLU A 22 -0.40 15.73 12.57
C GLU A 22 0.98 16.00 13.17
N ASP A 23 2.02 15.54 12.47
CA ASP A 23 3.40 15.74 12.90
C ASP A 23 4.33 15.84 11.68
N GLU A 24 5.19 16.85 11.68
CA GLU A 24 6.16 17.13 10.63
C GLU A 24 7.17 15.98 10.42
N PHE A 25 7.41 15.19 11.48
CA PHE A 25 8.29 14.03 11.46
C PHE A 25 7.68 12.83 10.71
N LEU A 26 6.35 12.78 10.59
CA LEU A 26 5.62 11.75 9.86
C LEU A 26 5.50 12.11 8.38
N ASN A 27 6.64 12.17 7.70
CA ASN A 27 6.66 12.34 6.25
C ASN A 27 6.28 11.05 5.50
N THR A 28 5.92 11.19 4.22
CA THR A 28 5.50 10.09 3.32
C THR A 28 6.51 8.94 3.22
N THR A 29 7.79 9.20 3.46
CA THR A 29 8.85 8.18 3.45
C THR A 29 8.83 7.31 4.71
N ARG A 30 8.50 7.89 5.88
CA ARG A 30 8.50 7.19 7.18
C ARG A 30 7.15 6.60 7.55
N LEU A 31 6.05 7.15 7.04
CA LEU A 31 4.69 6.63 7.26
C LEU A 31 4.54 5.11 7.03
N PRO A 32 5.10 4.51 5.96
CA PRO A 32 4.99 3.06 5.75
C PRO A 32 5.55 2.23 6.90
N SER A 33 6.73 2.60 7.43
CA SER A 33 7.39 1.85 8.49
C SER A 33 6.68 2.06 9.83
N VAL A 34 6.18 3.27 10.10
CA VAL A 34 5.38 3.58 11.29
C VAL A 34 4.08 2.77 11.30
N VAL A 35 3.32 2.77 10.20
CA VAL A 35 2.08 1.98 10.07
C VAL A 35 2.36 0.49 10.26
N LEU A 36 3.43 -0.02 9.64
CA LEU A 36 3.80 -1.44 9.77
C LEU A 36 4.14 -1.80 11.22
N ASN A 37 4.95 -0.98 11.90
CA ASN A 37 5.37 -1.22 13.26
C ASN A 37 4.20 -1.11 14.24
N LEU A 38 3.33 -0.11 14.10
CA LEU A 38 2.12 0.03 14.93
C LEU A 38 1.18 -1.16 14.74
N ASN A 39 0.93 -1.59 13.51
CA ASN A 39 0.16 -2.81 13.24
C ASN A 39 0.79 -4.04 13.91
N ARG A 40 2.12 -4.18 13.86
CA ARG A 40 2.81 -5.30 14.50
C ARG A 40 2.64 -5.28 16.02
N ILE A 41 2.80 -4.12 16.65
CA ILE A 41 2.63 -3.96 18.10
C ILE A 41 1.18 -4.24 18.50
N ALA A 42 0.20 -3.67 17.78
CA ALA A 42 -1.22 -3.89 18.04
C ALA A 42 -1.58 -5.38 17.97
N ARG A 43 -1.08 -6.11 16.97
CA ARG A 43 -1.27 -7.57 16.85
C ARG A 43 -0.65 -8.35 18.00
N LEU A 44 0.56 -7.99 18.43
CA LEU A 44 1.22 -8.64 19.56
C LEU A 44 0.47 -8.40 20.87
N MET A 45 -0.02 -7.18 21.08
CA MET A 45 -0.86 -6.85 22.24
C MET A 45 -2.18 -7.63 22.20
N ALA A 46 -2.86 -7.67 21.06
CA ALA A 46 -4.10 -8.43 20.89
C ALA A 46 -3.91 -9.92 21.24
N LYS A 47 -2.85 -10.54 20.68
CA LYS A 47 -2.49 -11.92 20.98
C LYS A 47 -2.22 -12.15 22.47
N LYS A 48 -1.50 -11.24 23.13
CA LYS A 48 -1.21 -11.33 24.57
C LYS A 48 -2.47 -11.21 25.43
N MET A 49 -3.41 -10.38 25.02
CA MET A 49 -4.66 -10.12 25.73
C MET A 49 -5.77 -11.13 25.40
N GLY A 50 -5.54 -12.07 24.46
CA GLY A 50 -6.56 -13.02 24.03
C GLY A 50 -7.71 -12.38 23.27
N ILE A 51 -7.48 -11.19 22.69
CA ILE A 51 -8.46 -10.49 21.87
C ILE A 51 -8.11 -10.61 20.40
N GLU A 52 -9.11 -10.45 19.56
CA GLU A 52 -8.95 -10.43 18.11
C GLU A 52 -8.12 -9.22 17.67
N PRO A 53 -7.23 -9.37 16.67
CA PRO A 53 -6.38 -8.28 16.22
C PRO A 53 -7.19 -7.17 15.54
N VAL A 54 -6.86 -5.93 15.88
CA VAL A 54 -7.36 -4.73 15.20
C VAL A 54 -6.49 -4.39 14.00
N VAL A 55 -7.09 -3.77 12.99
CA VAL A 55 -6.36 -3.20 11.85
C VAL A 55 -6.03 -1.76 12.18
N VAL A 56 -4.75 -1.38 12.13
CA VAL A 56 -4.32 0.01 12.34
C VAL A 56 -4.18 0.70 11.00
N ASP A 57 -4.90 1.79 10.79
CA ASP A 57 -4.68 2.72 9.70
C ASP A 57 -4.23 4.06 10.27
N VAL A 58 -3.21 4.67 9.66
CA VAL A 58 -2.65 5.94 10.13
C VAL A 58 -2.78 6.95 9.00
N ASN A 59 -3.41 8.10 9.25
CA ASN A 59 -3.56 9.17 8.26
C ASN A 59 -4.15 8.71 6.91
N ASN A 60 -5.08 7.75 6.91
CA ASN A 60 -5.61 7.13 5.68
C ASN A 60 -4.53 6.57 4.74
N TYR A 61 -3.38 6.16 5.29
CA TYR A 61 -2.20 5.72 4.53
C TYR A 61 -2.55 4.61 3.55
N ARG A 62 -3.42 3.67 3.94
CA ARG A 62 -3.80 2.56 3.05
C ARG A 62 -4.46 3.07 1.77
N ARG A 63 -5.43 3.98 1.88
CA ARG A 63 -6.15 4.54 0.74
C ARG A 63 -5.22 5.37 -0.15
N GLU A 64 -4.38 6.22 0.44
CA GLU A 64 -3.44 7.03 -0.35
C GLU A 64 -2.38 6.17 -1.03
N ARG A 65 -1.92 5.10 -0.36
CA ARG A 65 -0.99 4.13 -0.95
C ARG A 65 -1.60 3.42 -2.15
N GLU A 66 -2.85 2.97 -2.06
CA GLU A 66 -3.56 2.35 -3.18
C GLU A 66 -3.66 3.29 -4.38
N ARG A 67 -4.04 4.55 -4.13
CA ARG A 67 -4.08 5.59 -5.16
C ARG A 67 -2.72 5.76 -5.86
N LEU A 68 -1.62 5.85 -5.11
CA LEU A 68 -0.28 5.98 -5.67
C LEU A 68 0.12 4.77 -6.52
N ILE A 69 -0.24 3.56 -6.10
CA ILE A 69 0.02 2.33 -6.88
C ILE A 69 -0.77 2.33 -8.19
N ILE A 70 -2.02 2.78 -8.18
CA ILE A 70 -2.85 2.91 -9.38
C ILE A 70 -2.27 3.96 -10.34
N GLU A 71 -1.86 5.12 -9.84
CA GLU A 71 -1.24 6.15 -10.67
C GLU A 71 0.09 5.68 -11.28
N LEU A 72 0.89 4.94 -10.51
CA LEU A 72 2.10 4.31 -10.99
C LEU A 72 1.82 3.29 -12.12
N ALA A 73 0.78 2.47 -11.97
CA ALA A 73 0.36 1.52 -12.99
C ALA A 73 -0.03 2.23 -14.30
N LYS A 74 -0.84 3.28 -14.21
CA LYS A 74 -1.28 4.09 -15.36
C LYS A 74 -0.09 4.75 -16.06
N ALA A 75 0.85 5.30 -15.29
CA ALA A 75 2.05 5.91 -15.82
C ALA A 75 2.94 4.88 -16.55
N ALA A 76 3.11 3.68 -15.97
CA ALA A 76 3.86 2.60 -16.59
C ALA A 76 3.20 2.12 -17.89
N ALA A 77 1.88 1.98 -17.92
CA ALA A 77 1.14 1.62 -19.13
C ALA A 77 1.33 2.67 -20.25
N ARG A 78 1.17 3.96 -19.93
CA ARG A 78 1.43 5.05 -20.90
C ARG A 78 2.85 4.99 -21.46
N ARG A 79 3.84 4.77 -20.60
CA ARG A 79 5.24 4.67 -21.00
C ARG A 79 5.48 3.45 -21.88
N ALA A 80 4.99 2.28 -21.49
CA ALA A 80 5.15 1.04 -22.25
C ALA A 80 4.58 1.17 -23.67
N ILE A 81 3.42 1.83 -23.82
CA ILE A 81 2.82 2.10 -25.13
C ILE A 81 3.66 3.07 -25.96
N ALA A 82 4.13 4.16 -25.34
CA ALA A 82 4.90 5.20 -26.03
C ALA A 82 6.27 4.70 -26.49
N THR A 83 6.95 3.88 -25.69
CA THR A 83 8.29 3.38 -26.00
C THR A 83 8.27 2.03 -26.72
N LYS A 84 7.14 1.30 -26.68
CA LYS A 84 7.04 -0.10 -27.10
C LYS A 84 8.02 -1.04 -26.37
N GLU A 85 8.44 -0.63 -25.17
CA GLU A 85 9.31 -1.41 -24.28
C GLU A 85 8.57 -1.81 -23.01
N SER A 86 9.02 -2.89 -22.38
CA SER A 86 8.51 -3.31 -21.08
C SER A 86 8.96 -2.37 -19.97
N VAL A 87 8.04 -2.01 -19.06
CA VAL A 87 8.32 -1.19 -17.88
C VAL A 87 8.23 -2.04 -16.63
N ASN A 88 9.33 -2.12 -15.88
CA ASN A 88 9.38 -2.80 -14.59
C ASN A 88 8.96 -1.84 -13.48
N LEU A 89 7.99 -2.24 -12.68
CA LEU A 89 7.60 -1.51 -11.48
C LEU A 89 8.48 -1.88 -10.29
N PRO A 90 8.54 -1.05 -9.23
CA PRO A 90 9.21 -1.40 -7.98
C PRO A 90 8.67 -2.70 -7.36
N ALA A 91 9.50 -3.42 -6.61
CA ALA A 91 9.06 -4.59 -5.87
C ALA A 91 8.00 -4.22 -4.82
N MET A 92 6.98 -5.07 -4.67
CA MET A 92 5.80 -4.73 -3.90
C MET A 92 5.06 -5.99 -3.43
N ASN A 93 4.18 -5.83 -2.44
CA ASN A 93 3.49 -6.97 -1.85
C ASN A 93 2.40 -7.55 -2.80
N ALA A 94 1.90 -8.74 -2.49
CA ALA A 94 0.92 -9.42 -3.34
C ALA A 94 -0.39 -8.63 -3.55
N TYR A 95 -0.80 -7.85 -2.55
CA TYR A 95 -1.99 -7.01 -2.65
C TYR A 95 -1.78 -5.85 -3.64
N GLU A 96 -0.64 -5.15 -3.55
CA GLU A 96 -0.29 -4.07 -4.48
C GLU A 96 -0.17 -4.58 -5.92
N ARG A 97 0.44 -5.76 -6.14
CA ARG A 97 0.50 -6.38 -7.48
C ARG A 97 -0.90 -6.69 -8.01
N ARG A 98 -1.79 -7.20 -7.16
CA ARG A 98 -3.19 -7.48 -7.55
C ARG A 98 -3.92 -6.21 -7.97
N LEU A 99 -3.70 -5.08 -7.28
CA LEU A 99 -4.29 -3.79 -7.66
C LEU A 99 -3.85 -3.38 -9.07
N ILE A 100 -2.56 -3.52 -9.39
CA ILE A 100 -2.03 -3.19 -10.72
C ILE A 100 -2.64 -4.08 -11.79
N HIS A 101 -2.65 -5.40 -11.55
CA HIS A 101 -3.26 -6.35 -12.49
C HIS A 101 -4.74 -6.03 -12.72
N ALA A 102 -5.50 -5.73 -11.65
CA ALA A 102 -6.91 -5.38 -11.76
C ALA A 102 -7.10 -4.07 -12.53
N GLU A 103 -6.37 -3.01 -12.21
CA GLU A 103 -6.46 -1.71 -12.87
C GLU A 103 -6.14 -1.80 -14.37
N LEU A 104 -5.07 -2.52 -14.72
CA LEU A 104 -4.63 -2.65 -16.11
C LEU A 104 -5.36 -3.77 -16.88
N SER A 105 -6.16 -4.61 -16.22
CA SER A 105 -6.94 -5.67 -16.90
C SER A 105 -7.98 -5.12 -17.88
N MET A 106 -8.48 -3.90 -17.65
CA MET A 106 -9.45 -3.24 -18.52
C MET A 106 -8.80 -2.57 -19.74
N ARG A 107 -7.47 -2.59 -19.85
CA ARG A 107 -6.72 -1.94 -20.92
C ARG A 107 -6.30 -2.97 -21.96
N PRO A 108 -6.91 -2.98 -23.16
CA PRO A 108 -6.59 -3.95 -24.21
C PRO A 108 -5.23 -3.68 -24.88
N ASP A 109 -4.63 -2.52 -24.62
CA ASP A 109 -3.39 -2.06 -25.24
C ASP A 109 -2.13 -2.50 -24.45
N VAL A 110 -2.29 -3.06 -23.24
CA VAL A 110 -1.17 -3.50 -22.40
C VAL A 110 -1.40 -4.85 -21.75
N ALA A 111 -0.33 -5.59 -21.51
CA ALA A 111 -0.30 -6.82 -20.72
C ALA A 111 0.51 -6.61 -19.43
N THR A 112 0.20 -7.40 -18.40
CA THR A 112 0.90 -7.35 -17.11
C THR A 112 1.34 -8.73 -16.65
N GLU A 113 2.51 -8.81 -16.02
CA GLU A 113 3.08 -10.07 -15.53
C GLU A 113 3.82 -9.85 -14.20
N SER A 114 3.63 -10.74 -13.23
CA SER A 114 4.34 -10.68 -11.94
C SER A 114 5.65 -11.50 -11.99
N VAL A 115 6.80 -10.84 -11.96
CA VAL A 115 8.15 -11.43 -12.07
C VAL A 115 8.91 -11.33 -10.74
N GLY A 116 9.78 -12.30 -10.44
CA GLY A 116 10.57 -12.37 -9.21
C GLY A 116 9.91 -13.19 -8.09
N GLU A 117 10.55 -13.23 -6.92
CA GLU A 117 10.14 -14.07 -5.79
C GLU A 117 10.12 -13.31 -4.45
N GLY A 118 9.25 -13.74 -3.54
CA GLY A 118 9.17 -13.18 -2.19
C GLY A 118 9.02 -11.66 -2.16
N LYS A 119 10.00 -10.99 -1.56
CA LYS A 119 10.05 -9.53 -1.38
C LYS A 119 10.52 -8.78 -2.64
N ASP A 120 11.23 -9.47 -3.52
CA ASP A 120 11.78 -8.92 -4.76
C ASP A 120 10.81 -9.10 -5.93
N ARG A 121 9.57 -9.53 -5.67
CA ARG A 121 8.56 -9.75 -6.69
C ARG A 121 7.91 -8.42 -7.11
N PHE A 122 7.87 -8.16 -8.41
CA PHE A 122 7.35 -6.93 -9.02
C PHE A 122 6.43 -7.24 -10.20
N VAL A 123 5.82 -6.19 -10.77
CA VAL A 123 4.98 -6.30 -11.98
C VAL A 123 5.71 -5.66 -13.16
N VAL A 124 5.69 -6.36 -14.29
CA VAL A 124 6.14 -5.88 -15.59
C VAL A 124 4.91 -5.50 -16.41
N VAL A 125 4.92 -4.31 -16.99
CA VAL A 125 3.89 -3.83 -17.92
C VAL A 125 4.47 -3.81 -19.33
N LYS A 126 3.79 -4.42 -20.30
CA LYS A 126 4.24 -4.55 -21.68
C LYS A 126 3.16 -4.03 -22.63
N ALA A 127 3.52 -3.32 -23.69
CA ALA A 127 2.57 -2.99 -24.74
C ALA A 127 2.18 -4.24 -25.54
N ILE A 128 0.93 -4.30 -25.96
CA ILE A 128 0.42 -5.29 -26.94
C ILE A 128 0.54 -4.71 -28.35
#